data_AF-A0A960D4R9-F1
#
_entry.id   AF-A0A960D4R9-F1
#
_cell.length_a   1.000
_cell.length_b   1.000
_cell.length_c   1.000
_cell.angle_alpha   90.00
_cell.angle_beta   90.00
_cell.angle_gamma   90.00
#
_symmetry.space_group_name_H-M   'P 1'
#
loop_
_entity.id
_entity.type
_entity.pdbx_description
1 polymer ?
#
loop_
_entity_poly.entity_id
_entity_poly.type
_entity_poly.pdbx_seq_one_letter_code
_entity_poly.pdbx_strand_id
1 'polypeptide(L)' 'MEIRSGHAKVGDDLELYYEDLGNPGDPPVLLIMGLGAQLLLWRDGFCERLVEQGYRV' A
#
# COMPACT_ATOMS: atom_id res chain seq x y z
N MET A 1 -3.21 -12.16 -5.90
CA MET A 1 -2.57 -10.83 -5.94
C MET A 1 -1.19 -10.97 -5.32
N GLU A 2 -0.14 -10.55 -6.03
CA GLU A 2 1.19 -10.50 -5.43
C GLU A 2 1.25 -9.32 -4.46
N ILE A 3 1.70 -9.57 -3.24
CA ILE A 3 1.90 -8.55 -2.20
C ILE A 3 3.39 -8.47 -1.95
N ARG A 4 3.96 -7.30 -2.20
CA ARG A 4 5.33 -6.94 -1.83
C ARG A 4 5.26 -6.10 -0.57
N SER A 5 6.36 -6.04 0.18
CA SER A 5 6.47 -5.14 1.33
C SER A 5 7.83 -4.47 1.36
N GLY A 6 7.90 -3.35 2.08
CA GLY A 6 9.13 -2.57 2.20
C GLY A 6 9.10 -1.63 3.39
N HIS A 7 10.24 -0.97 3.61
CA HIS A 7 10.41 0.07 4.61
C HIS A 7 10.89 1.35 3.91
N ALA A 8 10.14 2.43 4.07
CA ALA A 8 10.51 3.74 3.56
C ALA A 8 11.12 4.59 4.68
N LYS A 9 12.37 5.05 4.49
CA LYS A 9 13.06 5.92 5.45
C LYS A 9 12.48 7.34 5.42
N VAL A 10 12.24 7.91 6.60
CA VAL A 10 11.77 9.29 6.80
C VAL A 10 12.73 9.97 7.77
N GLY A 11 13.69 10.71 7.23
CA GLY A 11 14.80 11.25 8.03
C GLY A 11 15.71 10.13 8.56
N ASP A 12 16.34 10.37 9.70
CA ASP A 12 17.39 9.49 10.23
C ASP A 12 16.84 8.36 11.12
N ASP A 13 15.71 8.59 11.82
CA ASP A 13 15.25 7.73 12.92
C ASP A 13 13.85 7.11 12.71
N LEU A 14 13.22 7.31 11.55
CA LEU A 14 11.87 6.79 11.27
C LEU A 14 11.84 5.96 9.98
N GLU A 15 11.23 4.78 10.07
CA GLU A 15 10.92 3.93 8.93
C GLU A 15 9.43 3.60 8.89
N LEU A 16 8.82 3.75 7.72
CA LEU A 16 7.43 3.39 7.47
C LEU A 16 7.39 2.03 6.78
N TYR A 17 6.81 1.03 7.45
CA TYR A 17 6.44 -0.21 6.79
C TYR A 17 5.26 0.03 5.84
N TYR A 18 5.34 -0.53 4.63
CA TYR A 18 4.26 -0.48 3.65
C TYR A 18 4.14 -1.82 2.91
N GLU A 19 2.96 -2.03 2.33
CA GLU A 19 2.69 -3.09 1.37
C GLU A 19 2.46 -2.46 -0.01
N ASP A 20 2.80 -3.22 -1.06
CA ASP A 20 2.73 -2.80 -2.47
C ASP A 20 2.11 -3.95 -3.28
N LEU A 21 0.92 -3.69 -3.81
CA LEU A 21 0.02 -4.67 -4.39
C LEU A 21 -0.13 -4.42 -5.90
N GLY A 22 -0.26 -5.50 -6.67
CA GLY A 22 -0.54 -5.42 -8.11
C GLY A 22 0.73 -5.31 -8.97
N ASN A 23 0.59 -4.84 -10.21
CA ASN A 23 1.71 -4.76 -11.16
C ASN A 23 2.56 -3.50 -10.91
N PRO A 24 3.89 -3.61 -10.72
CA PRO A 24 4.77 -2.46 -10.52
C PRO A 24 4.76 -1.42 -11.66
N GLY A 25 4.34 -1.82 -12.86
CA GLY A 25 4.23 -0.95 -14.05
C GLY A 25 2.94 -0.13 -14.13
N ASP A 26 1.95 -0.42 -13.29
CA ASP A 26 0.66 0.28 -13.27
C ASP A 26 0.76 1.63 -12.52
N PRO A 27 -0.14 2.61 -12.80
CA PRO A 27 -0.18 3.87 -12.07
C PRO A 27 -0.38 3.68 -10.56
N PRO A 28 0.41 4.35 -9.69
CA PRO A 28 0.35 4.16 -8.25
C PRO A 28 -0.83 4.91 -7.59
N VAL A 29 -1.45 4.28 -6.60
CA VAL A 29 -2.45 4.87 -5.68
C VAL A 29 -2.01 4.64 -4.25
N LEU A 30 -1.52 5.67 -3.57
CA LEU A 30 -1.06 5.56 -2.19
C LEU A 30 -2.23 5.70 -1.20
N LEU A 31 -2.44 4.69 -0.37
CA LEU A 31 -3.46 4.70 0.68
C LEU A 31 -2.86 5.12 2.02
N ILE A 32 -3.34 6.23 2.59
CA ILE A 32 -2.86 6.77 3.87
C ILE A 32 -3.97 6.66 4.91
N MET A 33 -3.70 5.95 6.00
CA MET A 33 -4.63 5.79 7.11
C MET A 33 -4.74 7.05 7.97
N GLY A 34 -5.92 7.21 8.60
CA GLY A 34 -6.16 8.25 9.59
C GLY A 34 -5.67 7.90 11.00
N LEU A 35 -5.93 8.80 11.95
CA LEU A 35 -5.53 8.66 13.35
C LEU A 35 -6.02 7.33 13.96
N GLY A 36 -5.11 6.61 14.62
CA GLY A 36 -5.42 5.36 15.34
C GLY A 36 -5.61 4.12 14.45
N ALA A 37 -5.44 4.27 13.13
CA ALA A 37 -5.52 3.18 12.17
C ALA A 37 -4.14 2.77 11.64
N GLN A 38 -4.04 1.54 11.15
CA GLN A 38 -2.87 0.96 10.50
C GLN A 38 -3.28 0.27 9.20
N LEU A 39 -2.32 -0.04 8.33
CA LEU A 39 -2.59 -0.59 6.98
C LEU A 39 -3.48 -1.85 6.99
N LEU A 40 -3.39 -2.67 8.05
CA LEU A 40 -4.20 -3.90 8.22
C LEU A 40 -5.72 -3.65 8.27
N LEU A 41 -6.15 -2.40 8.43
CA LEU A 41 -7.58 -2.04 8.40
C LEU A 41 -8.09 -1.76 6.98
N TRP A 42 -7.24 -1.74 5.96
CA TRP A 42 -7.69 -1.79 4.57
C TRP A 42 -8.25 -3.18 4.30
N ARG A 43 -9.51 -3.25 3.85
CA ARG A 43 -10.13 -4.52 3.49
C ARG A 43 -9.49 -5.05 2.21
N ASP A 44 -9.07 -6.32 2.19
CA ASP A 44 -8.47 -6.95 1.01
C ASP A 44 -9.28 -6.71 -0.26
N GLY A 45 -10.61 -6.94 -0.21
CA GLY A 45 -11.50 -6.73 -1.35
C GLY A 45 -11.62 -5.26 -1.82
N PHE A 46 -11.23 -4.27 -1.02
CA PHE A 46 -11.10 -2.88 -1.48
C PHE A 46 -9.81 -2.71 -2.29
N CYS A 47 -8.68 -3.18 -1.77
CA CYS A 47 -7.38 -3.14 -2.47
C CYS A 47 -7.41 -3.96 -3.76
N GLU A 48 -8.00 -5.17 -3.74
CA GLU A 48 -8.16 -6.03 -4.92
C GLU A 48 -8.92 -5.32 -6.03
N ARG A 49 -10.02 -4.62 -5.71
CA ARG A 49 -10.79 -3.87 -6.71
C ARG A 49 -10.00 -2.73 -7.33
N LEU A 50 -9.12 -2.07 -6.59
CA LEU A 50 -8.23 -1.05 -7.14
C LEU A 50 -7.21 -1.68 -8.10
N VAL A 51 -6.61 -2.82 -7.71
CA VAL A 51 -5.69 -3.57 -8.56
C VAL A 51 -6.38 -4.05 -9.85
N GLU A 52 -7.62 -4.54 -9.76
CA GLU A 52 -8.42 -4.96 -10.92
C GLU A 52 -8.74 -3.81 -11.88
N GLN A 53 -8.72 -2.56 -11.41
CA GLN A 53 -8.86 -1.36 -12.26
C GLN A 53 -7.54 -0.92 -12.90
N GLY A 54 -6.45 -1.67 -12.73
CA GLY A 54 -5.13 -1.38 -13.30
C GLY A 54 -4.36 -0.35 -12.50
N TYR A 55 -4.52 -0.33 -11.17
CA TYR A 55 -3.69 0.47 -10.27
C TYR A 55 -2.71 -0.42 -9.52
N ARG A 56 -1.50 0.11 -9.31
CA ARG A 56 -0.59 -0.37 -8.28
C ARG A 56 -1.00 0.29 -6.96
N VAL A 57 -1.28 -0.49 -5.94
CA VAL A 57 -1.83 0.00 -4.66
C VAL A 57 -0.79 -0.11 -3.57
#